data_AF-A0A9P0GEW5-F1
#
_entry.id   AF-A0A9P0GEW5-F1
#
_cell.length_a   1.000
_cell.length_b   1.000
_cell.length_c   1.000
_cell.angle_alpha   90.00
_cell.angle_beta   90.00
_cell.angle_gamma   90.00
#
_symmetry.space_group_name_H-M   'P 1'
#
loop_
_entity.id
_entity.type
_entity.pdbx_description
1 polymer ?
#
loop_
_entity_poly.entity_id
_entity_poly.type
_entity_poly.pdbx_seq_one_letter_code
_entity_poly.pdbx_strand_id
1 'polypeptide(L)'
;MIPTVSQEQFLSISFNKMRLIAFLQTKLEAHNYNIKQAIEDADLLIVQTAIELAPSFSSVFVIGEDVDLLVLLIATAREILNLYLRKPGRGKKKDVFYSPQNLQHSDAVVKSMLFLHAFSGCDTKSALFNRGKIRFLKTLEKIQY
;
A
#
# COMPACT_ATOMS: atom_id res chain seq x y z
N MET A 1 24.60 18.90 -6.06
CA MET A 1 23.99 19.60 -4.90
C MET A 1 24.21 18.70 -3.69
N ILE A 2 24.86 19.19 -2.64
CA ILE A 2 25.12 18.41 -1.42
C ILE A 2 24.10 18.84 -0.37
N PRO A 3 23.35 17.92 0.26
CA PRO A 3 22.41 18.29 1.33
C PRO A 3 23.15 18.95 2.50
N THR A 4 22.68 20.11 2.94
CA THR A 4 23.25 20.84 4.09
C THR A 4 22.68 20.40 5.44
N VAL A 5 21.61 19.59 5.41
CA VAL A 5 20.92 19.04 6.59
C VAL A 5 20.62 17.56 6.35
N SER A 6 20.41 16.80 7.43
CA SER A 6 19.96 15.41 7.33
C SER A 6 18.54 15.32 6.76
N GLN A 7 18.18 14.15 6.20
CA GLN A 7 16.82 13.89 5.71
C GLN A 7 15.78 14.08 6.82
N GLU A 8 16.04 13.58 8.02
CA GLU A 8 15.13 13.68 9.15
C GLU A 8 14.88 15.14 9.56
N GLN A 9 15.94 15.94 9.66
CA GLN A 9 15.82 17.38 9.95
C GLN A 9 15.13 18.15 8.82
N PHE A 10 15.39 17.79 7.56
CA PHE A 10 14.72 18.42 6.44
C PHE A 10 13.22 18.13 6.46
N LEU A 11 12.86 16.86 6.67
CA LEU A 11 11.49 16.38 6.69
C LEU A 11 10.79 16.68 8.01
N SER A 12 11.44 17.14 9.08
CA SER A 12 10.70 17.58 10.28
C SER A 12 10.00 18.93 10.08
N ILE A 13 10.44 19.72 9.10
CA ILE A 13 9.91 21.05 8.79
C ILE A 13 8.76 20.94 7.77
N SER A 14 7.54 21.32 8.17
CA SER A 14 6.34 21.24 7.33
C SER A 14 6.45 22.01 6.01
N PHE A 15 7.06 23.20 6.05
CA PHE A 15 7.30 24.02 4.86
C PHE A 15 8.22 23.32 3.84
N ASN A 16 9.25 22.61 4.32
CA ASN A 16 10.14 21.85 3.46
C ASN A 16 9.43 20.65 2.83
N LYS A 17 8.58 19.94 3.59
CA LYS A 17 7.73 18.87 3.03
C LYS A 17 6.84 19.41 1.90
N MET A 18 6.15 20.51 2.14
CA MET A 18 5.25 21.12 1.16
C MET A 18 5.99 21.53 -0.10
N ARG A 19 7.15 22.18 0.03
CA ARG A 19 7.99 22.56 -1.12
C ARG A 19 8.53 21.36 -1.88
N LEU A 20 8.93 20.30 -1.18
CA LEU A 20 9.40 19.06 -1.81
C LEU A 20 8.27 18.39 -2.59
N ILE A 21 7.08 18.29 -2.01
CA ILE A 21 5.90 17.74 -2.69
C ILE A 21 5.59 18.57 -3.94
N ALA A 22 5.44 19.90 -3.82
CA ALA A 22 5.17 20.77 -4.96
C ALA A 22 6.22 20.64 -6.08
N PHE A 23 7.51 20.60 -5.71
CA PHE A 23 8.59 20.38 -6.68
C PHE A 23 8.45 19.04 -7.42
N LEU A 24 8.16 17.95 -6.70
CA LEU A 24 7.97 16.63 -7.29
C LEU A 24 6.74 16.60 -8.21
N GLN A 25 5.62 17.21 -7.79
CA GLN A 25 4.42 17.32 -8.60
C GLN A 25 4.72 18.02 -9.93
N THR A 26 5.32 19.21 -9.89
CA THR A 26 5.69 19.96 -11.11
C THR A 26 6.62 19.16 -12.01
N LYS A 27 7.58 18.41 -11.45
CA LYS A 27 8.50 17.59 -12.24
C LYS A 27 7.80 16.42 -12.91
N LEU A 28 6.89 15.74 -12.22
CA LEU A 28 6.16 14.61 -12.77
C LEU A 28 5.12 15.07 -13.80
N GLU A 29 4.42 16.18 -13.54
CA GLU A 29 3.50 16.81 -14.51
C GLU A 29 4.24 17.23 -15.78
N ALA A 30 5.45 17.77 -15.67
CA ALA A 30 6.29 18.08 -16.84
C ALA A 30 6.68 16.86 -17.67
N HIS A 31 6.59 15.65 -17.10
CA HIS A 31 6.76 14.37 -17.80
C HIS A 31 5.42 13.70 -18.15
N ASN A 32 4.31 14.44 -18.12
CA ASN A 32 2.95 13.99 -18.45
C ASN A 32 2.40 12.88 -17.53
N TYR A 33 2.86 12.82 -16.28
CA TYR A 33 2.23 11.96 -15.30
C TYR A 33 1.02 12.65 -14.66
N ASN A 34 -0.08 11.89 -14.51
CA ASN A 34 -1.22 12.33 -13.73
C ASN A 34 -0.89 12.23 -12.23
N ILE A 35 -1.15 13.30 -11.49
CA ILE A 35 -0.81 13.40 -10.08
C ILE A 35 -2.06 13.53 -9.23
N LYS A 36 -2.11 12.76 -8.14
CA LYS A 36 -3.07 12.91 -7.04
C LYS A 36 -2.27 13.02 -5.74
N GLN A 37 -2.63 13.98 -4.89
CA GLN A 37 -2.01 14.18 -3.57
C GLN A 37 -2.96 13.72 -2.47
N ALA A 38 -2.47 12.85 -1.58
CA ALA A 38 -3.21 12.46 -0.39
C ALA A 38 -3.13 13.54 0.70
N ILE A 39 -4.19 13.66 1.51
CA ILE A 39 -4.23 14.58 2.66
C ILE A 39 -3.41 14.03 3.82
N GLU A 40 -3.45 12.70 4.02
CA GLU A 40 -2.72 11.99 5.08
C GLU A 40 -1.94 10.83 4.46
N ASP A 41 -2.42 9.61 4.67
CA ASP A 41 -1.83 8.39 4.13
C ASP A 41 -2.21 8.18 2.65
N ALA A 42 -1.25 7.73 1.85
CA ALA A 42 -1.42 7.58 0.42
C ALA A 42 -2.00 6.22 0.01
N ASP A 43 -1.94 5.21 0.88
CA ASP A 43 -2.21 3.83 0.49
C ASP A 43 -3.65 3.64 0.02
N LEU A 44 -4.61 4.21 0.76
CA LEU A 44 -6.01 4.16 0.38
C LEU A 44 -6.25 4.85 -0.96
N LEU A 45 -5.67 6.03 -1.16
CA LEU A 45 -5.84 6.80 -2.40
C LEU A 45 -5.23 6.08 -3.61
N ILE A 46 -4.09 5.40 -3.42
CA ILE A 46 -3.43 4.59 -4.45
C ILE A 46 -4.35 3.42 -4.85
N VAL A 47 -4.85 2.67 -3.87
CA VAL A 47 -5.71 1.50 -4.14
C VAL A 47 -7.04 1.91 -4.77
N GLN A 48 -7.70 2.95 -4.27
CA GLN A 48 -8.93 3.48 -4.85
C GLN A 48 -8.73 3.93 -6.29
N THR A 49 -7.64 4.65 -6.57
CA THR A 49 -7.33 5.09 -7.93
C THR A 49 -7.10 3.90 -8.86
N ALA A 50 -6.44 2.84 -8.40
CA ALA A 50 -6.22 1.65 -9.21
C ALA A 50 -7.53 0.88 -9.50
N ILE A 51 -8.45 0.82 -8.52
CA ILE A 51 -9.79 0.26 -8.69
C ILE A 51 -10.60 1.07 -9.71
N GLU A 52 -10.59 2.40 -9.60
CA GLU A 52 -11.28 3.32 -10.53
C GLU A 52 -10.80 3.16 -11.97
N LEU A 53 -9.49 2.94 -12.16
CA LEU A 53 -8.89 2.78 -13.48
C LEU A 53 -9.07 1.37 -14.05
N ALA A 54 -9.28 0.35 -13.21
CA ALA A 54 -9.34 -1.04 -13.65
C ALA A 54 -10.29 -1.30 -14.84
N PRO A 55 -11.51 -0.74 -14.92
CA PRO A 55 -12.39 -0.95 -16.07
C PRO A 55 -11.86 -0.36 -17.40
N SER A 56 -10.93 0.60 -17.34
CA SER A 56 -10.44 1.34 -18.52
C SER A 56 -9.19 0.74 -19.14
N PHE A 57 -8.55 -0.26 -18.52
CA PHE A 57 -7.28 -0.81 -18.98
C PHE A 57 -7.29 -2.34 -19.00
N SER A 58 -6.47 -2.94 -19.86
CA SER A 58 -6.30 -4.40 -19.89
C SER A 58 -5.58 -4.93 -18.65
N SER A 59 -4.73 -4.12 -18.01
CA SER A 59 -4.04 -4.44 -16.77
C SER A 59 -3.67 -3.17 -16.02
N VAL A 60 -3.83 -3.18 -14.70
CA VAL A 60 -3.47 -2.10 -13.79
C VAL A 60 -2.51 -2.62 -12.73
N PHE A 61 -1.44 -1.86 -12.47
CA PHE A 61 -0.43 -2.22 -11.48
C PHE A 61 -0.33 -1.13 -10.41
N VAL A 62 -0.56 -1.51 -9.16
CA VAL A 62 -0.10 -0.73 -8.00
C VAL A 62 1.38 -1.07 -7.79
N ILE A 63 2.23 -0.06 -7.69
CA ILE A 63 3.67 -0.26 -7.46
C ILE A 63 3.99 0.23 -6.05
N GLY A 64 4.50 -0.66 -5.21
CA GLY A 64 4.85 -0.31 -3.84
C GLY A 64 5.49 -1.48 -3.10
N GLU A 65 6.30 -1.17 -2.09
CA GLU A 65 6.90 -2.19 -1.22
C GLU A 65 6.07 -2.48 0.03
N ASP A 66 5.11 -1.60 0.33
CA ASP A 66 4.30 -1.66 1.53
C ASP A 66 3.37 -2.87 1.57
N VAL A 67 3.27 -3.50 2.74
CA VAL A 67 2.33 -4.59 2.99
C VAL A 67 0.91 -4.05 3.10
N ASP A 68 0.73 -2.79 3.50
CA ASP A 68 -0.58 -2.19 3.72
C ASP A 68 -1.33 -2.02 2.39
N LEU A 69 -0.61 -1.69 1.31
CA LEU A 69 -1.13 -1.75 -0.07
C LEU A 69 -1.66 -3.14 -0.45
N LEU A 70 -0.94 -4.21 -0.10
CA LEU A 70 -1.38 -5.58 -0.39
C LEU A 70 -2.64 -5.93 0.41
N VAL A 71 -2.68 -5.60 1.70
CA VAL A 71 -3.84 -5.86 2.56
C VAL A 71 -5.07 -5.12 2.05
N LEU A 72 -4.93 -3.84 1.72
CA LEU A 72 -6.01 -3.02 1.18
C LEU A 72 -6.51 -3.58 -0.16
N LEU A 73 -5.61 -3.96 -1.07
CA LEU A 73 -5.97 -4.58 -2.35
C LEU A 73 -6.77 -5.87 -2.18
N ILE A 74 -6.33 -6.77 -1.28
CA ILE A 74 -7.02 -8.03 -1.00
C ILE A 74 -8.41 -7.78 -0.45
N ALA A 75 -8.54 -6.81 0.47
CA ALA A 75 -9.81 -6.53 1.11
C ALA A 75 -10.82 -5.82 0.21
N THR A 76 -10.35 -5.00 -0.74
CA THR A 76 -11.22 -4.08 -1.50
C THR A 76 -11.35 -4.42 -2.98
N ALA A 77 -10.41 -5.17 -3.56
CA ALA A 77 -10.30 -5.39 -5.00
C ALA A 77 -10.15 -6.86 -5.39
N ARG A 78 -10.58 -7.80 -4.54
CA ARG A 78 -10.48 -9.25 -4.80
C ARG A 78 -11.17 -9.66 -6.10
N GLU A 79 -12.30 -9.06 -6.45
CA GLU A 79 -13.02 -9.42 -7.68
C GLU A 79 -12.43 -8.79 -8.96
N ILE A 80 -11.41 -7.94 -8.84
CA ILE A 80 -10.82 -7.23 -9.98
C ILE A 80 -9.67 -8.04 -10.58
N LEU A 81 -9.97 -8.77 -11.67
CA LEU A 81 -9.08 -9.73 -12.34
C LEU A 81 -7.81 -9.12 -12.94
N ASN A 82 -7.89 -7.86 -13.37
CA ASN A 82 -6.82 -7.18 -14.09
C ASN A 82 -6.00 -6.22 -13.21
N LEU A 83 -6.15 -6.30 -11.88
CA LEU A 83 -5.43 -5.47 -10.92
C LEU A 83 -4.37 -6.27 -10.16
N TYR A 84 -3.16 -5.74 -10.10
CA TYR A 84 -2.01 -6.42 -9.50
C TYR A 84 -1.19 -5.46 -8.62
N LEU A 85 -0.57 -6.00 -7.57
CA LEU A 85 0.52 -5.32 -6.86
C LEU A 85 1.86 -5.78 -7.42
N ARG A 86 2.67 -4.85 -7.90
CA ARG A 86 4.08 -5.06 -8.22
C ARG A 86 4.93 -4.52 -7.08
N LYS A 87 5.59 -5.43 -6.36
CA LYS A 87 6.62 -5.10 -5.38
C LYS A 87 7.99 -5.01 -6.07
N PRO A 88 8.62 -3.83 -6.12
CA PRO A 88 9.95 -3.68 -6.70
C PRO A 88 10.99 -4.53 -5.96
N GLY A 89 11.86 -5.18 -6.71
CA GLY A 89 13.03 -5.86 -6.17
C GLY A 89 14.11 -4.88 -5.72
N ARG A 90 14.88 -5.24 -4.68
CA ARG A 90 16.08 -4.50 -4.25
C ARG A 90 17.36 -5.27 -4.57
N GLY A 91 18.35 -4.60 -5.16
CA GLY A 91 19.64 -5.19 -5.50
C GLY A 91 19.52 -6.31 -6.53
N LYS A 92 19.91 -7.54 -6.16
CA LYS A 92 19.81 -8.73 -7.04
C LYS A 92 18.44 -9.41 -7.00
N LYS A 93 17.52 -8.98 -6.12
CA LYS A 93 16.18 -9.55 -6.04
C LYS A 93 15.33 -9.04 -7.20
N LYS A 94 14.56 -9.93 -7.81
CA LYS A 94 13.59 -9.58 -8.86
C LYS A 94 12.32 -8.99 -8.24
N ASP A 95 11.56 -8.30 -9.07
CA ASP A 95 10.21 -7.86 -8.74
C ASP A 95 9.30 -9.06 -8.43
N VAL A 96 8.36 -8.84 -7.52
CA VAL A 96 7.34 -9.82 -7.15
C VAL A 96 5.97 -9.25 -7.47
N PHE A 97 5.10 -10.07 -8.07
CA PHE A 97 3.76 -9.68 -8.44
C PHE A 97 2.74 -10.45 -7.60
N TYR A 98 1.73 -9.74 -7.10
CA TYR A 98 0.63 -10.32 -6.35
C TYR A 98 -0.69 -9.98 -7.03
N SER A 99 -1.54 -10.98 -7.21
CA SER A 99 -2.94 -10.78 -7.57
C SER A 99 -3.78 -10.87 -6.29
N PRO A 100 -4.73 -9.94 -6.05
CA PRO A 100 -5.67 -10.01 -4.94
C PRO A 100 -6.46 -11.34 -4.89
N GLN A 101 -6.66 -11.98 -6.04
CA GLN A 101 -7.42 -13.23 -6.18
C GLN A 101 -6.65 -14.47 -5.75
N ASN A 102 -5.33 -14.46 -5.95
CA ASN A 102 -4.51 -15.66 -5.79
C ASN A 102 -4.26 -16.03 -4.31
N LEU A 103 -4.75 -15.25 -3.35
CA LEU A 103 -4.67 -15.62 -1.94
C LEU A 103 -5.73 -16.67 -1.58
N GLN A 104 -5.23 -17.87 -1.30
CA GLN A 104 -5.95 -19.06 -0.86
C GLN A 104 -6.44 -18.93 0.60
N HIS A 105 -7.18 -17.86 0.90
CA HIS A 105 -7.90 -17.70 2.16
C HIS A 105 -9.41 -17.70 1.91
N SER A 106 -10.16 -18.20 2.89
CA SER A 106 -11.63 -18.17 2.85
C SER A 106 -12.14 -16.74 2.77
N ASP A 107 -13.33 -16.54 2.20
CA ASP A 107 -13.95 -15.21 2.12
C ASP A 107 -14.15 -14.58 3.50
N ALA A 108 -14.37 -15.41 4.52
CA ALA A 108 -14.52 -14.94 5.89
C ALA A 108 -13.19 -14.42 6.47
N VAL A 109 -12.05 -15.01 6.11
CA VAL A 109 -10.71 -14.47 6.46
C VAL A 109 -10.44 -13.17 5.72
N VAL A 110 -10.76 -13.10 4.42
CA VAL A 110 -10.58 -11.88 3.60
C VAL A 110 -11.40 -10.72 4.15
N LYS A 111 -12.68 -10.94 4.45
CA LYS A 111 -13.55 -9.93 5.09
C LYS A 111 -13.01 -9.48 6.44
N SER A 112 -12.25 -10.33 7.13
CA SER A 112 -11.61 -10.01 8.41
C SER A 112 -10.23 -9.37 8.26
N MET A 113 -9.65 -9.27 7.06
CA MET A 113 -8.28 -8.76 6.85
C MET A 113 -8.08 -7.32 7.32
N LEU A 114 -9.04 -6.43 7.06
CA LEU A 114 -8.95 -5.04 7.54
C LEU A 114 -9.01 -4.97 9.06
N PHE A 115 -9.91 -5.76 9.66
CA PHE A 115 -10.01 -5.88 11.11
C PHE A 115 -8.69 -6.43 11.69
N LEU A 116 -8.16 -7.52 11.12
CA LEU A 116 -6.89 -8.10 11.51
C LEU A 116 -5.76 -7.08 11.42
N HIS A 117 -5.69 -6.35 10.32
CA HIS A 117 -4.63 -5.39 10.06
C HIS A 117 -4.66 -4.24 11.07
N ALA A 118 -5.84 -3.69 11.37
CA ALA A 118 -6.01 -2.67 12.40
C ALA A 118 -5.73 -3.23 13.82
N PHE A 119 -6.19 -4.44 14.12
CA PHE A 119 -6.11 -5.05 15.45
C PHE A 119 -4.71 -5.57 15.80
N SER A 120 -3.97 -6.06 14.80
CA SER A 120 -2.59 -6.55 14.94
C SER A 120 -1.55 -5.45 14.74
N GLY A 121 -1.99 -4.19 14.61
CA GLY A 121 -1.17 -3.00 14.46
C GLY A 121 -0.82 -2.67 13.01
N CYS A 122 -1.02 -1.42 12.61
CA CYS A 122 -0.65 -0.84 11.31
C CYS A 122 0.28 0.36 11.52
N ASP A 123 0.66 1.06 10.45
CA ASP A 123 1.56 2.23 10.55
C ASP A 123 1.10 3.29 11.56
N THR A 124 -0.22 3.40 11.79
CA THR A 124 -0.81 4.35 12.75
C THR A 124 -1.24 3.71 14.07
N LYS A 125 -1.15 2.39 14.25
CA LYS A 125 -1.66 1.67 15.42
C LYS A 125 -0.67 0.63 15.93
N SER A 126 -0.38 0.65 17.22
CA SER A 126 0.46 -0.37 17.85
C SER A 126 -0.17 -1.77 17.80
N ALA A 127 0.66 -2.78 17.61
CA ALA A 127 0.26 -4.18 17.71
C ALA A 127 0.03 -4.59 19.17
N LEU A 128 -0.81 -5.61 19.38
CA LEU A 128 -0.87 -6.28 20.68
C LEU A 128 0.47 -6.93 21.01
N PHE A 129 0.90 -6.77 22.27
CA PHE A 129 2.17 -7.26 22.75
C PHE A 129 2.35 -8.75 22.45
N ASN A 130 3.44 -9.09 21.76
CA ASN A 130 3.80 -10.46 21.37
C ASN A 130 2.78 -11.18 20.43
N ARG A 131 1.98 -10.41 19.68
CA ARG A 131 0.97 -10.91 18.73
C ARG A 131 1.09 -10.22 17.37
N GLY A 132 1.86 -10.80 16.45
CA GLY A 132 1.98 -10.31 15.07
C GLY A 132 0.85 -10.75 14.13
N LYS A 133 0.75 -10.10 12.96
CA LYS A 133 -0.25 -10.33 11.89
C LYS A 133 -0.48 -11.82 11.56
N ILE A 134 0.60 -12.57 11.35
CA ILE A 134 0.54 -14.01 11.02
C ILE A 134 -0.10 -14.85 12.14
N ARG A 135 0.15 -14.51 13.40
CA ARG A 135 -0.40 -15.26 14.54
C ARG A 135 -1.91 -15.05 14.65
N PHE A 136 -2.38 -13.84 14.34
CA PHE A 136 -3.80 -13.54 14.29
C PHE A 136 -4.50 -14.22 13.12
N LEU A 137 -3.91 -14.19 11.92
CA LEU A 137 -4.42 -14.91 10.75
C LEU A 137 -4.66 -16.39 11.08
N LYS A 138 -3.65 -17.07 11.63
CA LYS A 138 -3.77 -18.48 12.06
C LYS A 138 -4.83 -18.70 13.13
N THR A 139 -5.10 -17.72 13.98
CA THR A 139 -6.13 -17.83 15.01
C THR A 139 -7.52 -17.75 14.39
N LEU A 140 -7.75 -16.81 13.46
CA LEU A 140 -9.03 -16.71 12.77
C LEU A 140 -9.32 -17.90 11.87
N GLU A 141 -8.31 -18.39 11.17
CA GLU A 141 -8.44 -19.62 10.37
C GLU A 141 -8.90 -20.80 11.22
N LYS A 142 -8.45 -20.90 12.48
CA LYS A 142 -8.86 -21.97 13.41
C LYS A 142 -10.25 -21.81 14.01
N ILE A 143 -10.76 -20.58 14.15
CA ILE A 143 -12.08 -20.32 14.74
C ILE A 143 -13.20 -20.55 13.72
N GLN A 144 -12.88 -20.57 12.42
CA GLN A 144 -13.84 -20.76 11.33
C GLN A 144 -14.03 -22.24 10.90
N TYR A 145 -13.34 -23.18 11.56
CA TYR A 145 -13.60 -24.62 11.51
C TYR A 145 -14.19 -25.09 12.83
#